data_AF-A0A2E0QTI6-F1
#
_entry.id   AF-A0A2E0QTI6-F1
#
_cell.length_a   1.000
_cell.length_b   1.000
_cell.length_c   1.000
_cell.angle_alpha   90.00
_cell.angle_beta   90.00
_cell.angle_gamma   90.00
#
_symmetry.space_group_name_H-M   'P 1'
#
loop_
_entity.id
_entity.type
_entity.pdbx_description
1 polymer ?
#
loop_
_entity_poly.entity_id
_entity_poly.type
_entity_poly.pdbx_seq_one_letter_code
_entity_poly.pdbx_strand_id
1 'polypeptide(L)'
;MNKESDDSRWADEWNELVTDLNDTMEDEKAMVKESAFSSSNTNPHLAAKGKSVANALLRQIRESIRYEGATGSASQSVFVSSAPASQAKVEVSKGDIIQLDPSLDPSWCRPVYVLIMDQTDEKITIIPFGPLSLPATDTELATNLGERGLDVLCVWNVSKIERKHLQRHFAIAHADDEFISEVESLLEAIRSKSPAPEPLQARVGPSRFGVGDAKQDYLDHEEGLLAGISTD
;
A
#
# COMPACT_ATOMS: atom_id res chain seq x y z
N MET A 1 -20.48 -31.86 21.17
CA MET A 1 -20.79 -31.04 19.99
C MET A 1 -19.47 -30.77 19.28
N ASN A 2 -19.26 -31.43 18.14
CA ASN A 2 -17.98 -31.48 17.42
C ASN A 2 -17.73 -30.13 16.71
N LYS A 3 -16.61 -29.47 17.03
CA LYS A 3 -16.10 -28.28 16.33
C LYS A 3 -15.05 -28.61 15.25
N GLU A 4 -14.75 -29.88 15.02
CA GLU A 4 -13.70 -30.34 14.07
C GLU A 4 -14.15 -30.45 12.60
N SER A 5 -15.31 -29.89 12.21
CA SER A 5 -15.88 -30.14 10.88
C SER A 5 -15.73 -29.01 9.86
N ASP A 6 -15.40 -27.78 10.27
CA ASP A 6 -15.38 -26.64 9.34
C ASP A 6 -14.00 -26.37 8.71
N ASP A 7 -12.90 -26.61 9.43
CA ASP A 7 -11.55 -26.31 8.91
C ASP A 7 -11.14 -27.22 7.73
N SER A 8 -11.62 -28.47 7.70
CA SER A 8 -11.34 -29.39 6.59
C SER A 8 -12.03 -28.96 5.29
N ARG A 9 -13.20 -28.32 5.40
CA ARG A 9 -13.99 -27.92 4.23
C ARG A 9 -13.32 -26.77 3.47
N TRP A 10 -12.73 -25.82 4.19
CA TRP A 10 -11.99 -24.71 3.58
C TRP A 10 -10.71 -25.17 2.88
N ALA A 11 -10.03 -26.18 3.42
CA ALA A 11 -8.82 -26.73 2.80
C ALA A 11 -9.12 -27.41 1.44
N ASP A 12 -10.24 -28.12 1.34
CA ASP A 12 -10.67 -28.77 0.11
C ASP A 12 -11.13 -27.75 -0.94
N GLU A 13 -11.94 -26.75 -0.55
CA GLU A 13 -12.38 -25.66 -1.43
C GLU A 13 -11.17 -24.83 -1.94
N TRP A 14 -10.15 -24.62 -1.12
CA TRP A 14 -8.91 -23.96 -1.54
C TRP A 14 -8.08 -24.78 -2.53
N ASN A 15 -7.96 -26.09 -2.33
CA ASN A 15 -7.20 -26.95 -3.23
C ASN A 15 -7.87 -27.06 -4.61
N GLU A 16 -9.20 -27.09 -4.65
CA GLU A 16 -9.98 -27.06 -5.90
C GLU A 16 -9.72 -25.75 -6.67
N LEU A 17 -9.79 -24.61 -5.98
CA LEU A 17 -9.59 -23.29 -6.57
C LEU A 17 -8.16 -23.09 -7.09
N VAL A 18 -7.15 -23.63 -6.39
CA VAL A 18 -5.74 -23.62 -6.85
C VAL A 18 -5.53 -24.53 -8.07
N THR A 19 -6.25 -25.65 -8.15
CA THR A 19 -6.16 -26.58 -9.28
C THR A 19 -6.75 -25.93 -10.53
N ASP A 20 -7.95 -25.35 -10.44
CA ASP A 20 -8.61 -24.64 -11.53
C ASP A 20 -7.77 -23.47 -12.07
N LEU A 21 -7.09 -22.75 -11.18
CA LEU A 21 -6.18 -21.66 -11.57
C LEU A 21 -4.96 -22.18 -12.34
N ASN A 22 -4.36 -23.29 -11.90
CA ASN A 22 -3.22 -23.89 -12.60
C ASN A 22 -3.61 -24.40 -13.98
N ASP A 23 -4.78 -25.03 -14.11
CA ASP A 23 -5.29 -25.53 -15.39
C ASP A 23 -5.55 -24.36 -16.36
N THR A 24 -6.17 -23.28 -15.88
CA THR A 24 -6.39 -22.06 -16.67
C THR A 24 -5.06 -21.44 -17.15
N MET A 25 -4.04 -21.44 -16.29
CA MET A 25 -2.72 -20.91 -16.65
C MET A 25 -1.97 -21.79 -17.67
N GLU A 26 -2.16 -23.11 -17.65
CA GLU A 26 -1.58 -24.00 -18.67
C GLU A 26 -2.28 -23.87 -20.02
N ASP A 27 -3.60 -23.66 -20.03
CA ASP A 27 -4.37 -23.36 -21.25
C ASP A 27 -3.93 -22.03 -21.88
N GLU A 28 -3.74 -20.97 -21.09
CA GLU A 28 -3.19 -19.70 -21.60
C GLU A 28 -1.78 -19.85 -22.16
N LYS A 29 -0.91 -20.64 -21.50
CA LYS A 29 0.44 -20.94 -22.03
C LYS A 29 0.38 -21.71 -23.35
N ALA A 30 -0.59 -22.61 -23.51
CA ALA A 30 -0.81 -23.35 -24.76
C ALA A 30 -1.28 -22.40 -25.88
N MET A 31 -2.24 -21.52 -25.60
CA MET A 31 -2.73 -20.53 -26.58
C MET A 31 -1.64 -19.54 -27.01
N VAL A 32 -0.76 -19.12 -26.09
CA VAL A 32 0.37 -18.24 -26.43
C VAL A 32 1.42 -18.97 -27.28
N LYS A 33 1.65 -20.26 -27.05
CA LYS A 33 2.56 -21.08 -27.89
C LYS A 33 2.03 -21.25 -29.31
N GLU A 34 0.72 -21.45 -29.50
CA GLU A 34 0.13 -21.55 -30.84
C GLU A 34 0.08 -20.20 -31.57
N SER A 35 -0.21 -19.11 -30.84
CA SER A 35 -0.16 -17.73 -31.38
C SER A 35 1.24 -17.32 -31.85
N ALA A 36 2.29 -17.75 -31.15
CA ALA A 36 3.68 -17.49 -31.51
C ALA A 36 4.13 -18.22 -32.79
N PHE A 37 3.44 -19.29 -33.19
CA PHE A 37 3.78 -20.05 -34.40
C PHE A 37 3.13 -19.47 -35.67
N SER A 38 2.08 -18.64 -35.54
CA SER A 38 1.35 -18.07 -36.68
C SER A 38 1.66 -16.59 -36.97
N SER A 39 2.47 -15.92 -36.13
CA SER A 39 2.70 -14.46 -36.24
C SER A 39 4.18 -14.11 -36.34
N SER A 40 4.79 -14.38 -37.50
CA SER A 40 6.11 -13.87 -37.84
C SER A 40 6.07 -12.36 -38.18
N ASN A 41 5.54 -11.50 -37.31
CA ASN A 41 5.72 -10.04 -37.44
C ASN A 41 5.33 -9.19 -36.20
N THR A 42 5.61 -9.63 -34.97
CA THR A 42 5.36 -8.78 -33.78
C THR A 42 6.64 -8.19 -33.21
N ASN A 43 6.59 -6.88 -33.01
CA ASN A 43 7.69 -6.02 -32.58
C ASN A 43 8.13 -6.42 -31.15
N PRO A 44 9.37 -6.92 -30.94
CA PRO A 44 9.82 -7.53 -29.69
C PRO A 44 9.79 -6.57 -28.48
N HIS A 45 9.67 -5.27 -28.72
CA HIS A 45 9.75 -4.26 -27.68
C HIS A 45 8.46 -4.10 -26.84
N LEU A 46 7.30 -4.49 -27.37
CA LEU A 46 6.01 -4.36 -26.65
C LEU A 46 5.70 -5.57 -25.76
N ALA A 47 6.16 -6.77 -26.14
CA ALA A 47 5.99 -7.99 -25.34
C ALA A 47 6.84 -8.00 -24.06
N ALA A 48 7.93 -7.23 -24.01
CA ALA A 48 8.81 -7.14 -22.85
C ALA A 48 8.20 -6.32 -21.69
N LYS A 49 7.43 -5.26 -21.98
CA LYS A 49 6.84 -4.39 -20.95
C LYS A 49 5.67 -5.06 -20.20
N GLY A 50 4.80 -5.78 -20.88
CA GLY A 50 3.67 -6.47 -20.23
C GLY A 50 4.09 -7.59 -19.26
N LYS A 51 5.18 -8.31 -19.59
CA LYS A 51 5.72 -9.38 -18.73
C LYS A 51 6.39 -8.84 -17.45
N SER A 52 6.89 -7.61 -17.48
CA SER A 52 7.54 -6.99 -16.31
C SER A 52 6.52 -6.63 -15.23
N VAL A 53 5.37 -6.06 -15.60
CA VAL A 53 4.31 -5.65 -14.66
C VAL A 53 3.66 -6.86 -13.98
N ALA A 54 3.32 -7.91 -14.75
CA ALA A 54 2.72 -9.12 -14.20
C ALA A 54 3.67 -9.86 -13.22
N ASN A 55 4.98 -9.90 -13.52
CA ASN A 55 5.97 -10.53 -12.64
C ASN A 55 6.23 -9.71 -11.36
N ALA A 56 6.17 -8.38 -11.44
CA ALA A 56 6.28 -7.52 -10.25
C ALA A 56 5.09 -7.75 -9.30
N LEU A 57 3.87 -7.82 -9.84
CA LEU A 57 2.65 -8.06 -9.05
C LEU A 57 2.64 -9.46 -8.41
N LEU A 58 3.02 -10.51 -9.16
CA LEU A 58 3.11 -11.88 -8.63
C LEU A 58 4.19 -12.03 -7.55
N ARG A 59 5.29 -11.27 -7.65
CA ARG A 59 6.33 -11.25 -6.62
C ARG A 59 5.82 -10.59 -5.34
N GLN A 60 5.11 -9.46 -5.46
CA GLN A 60 4.52 -8.75 -4.34
C GLN A 60 3.51 -9.62 -3.58
N ILE A 61 2.63 -10.34 -4.30
CA ILE A 61 1.67 -11.29 -3.70
C ILE A 61 2.39 -12.41 -2.93
N ARG A 62 3.48 -12.97 -3.48
CA ARG A 62 4.24 -14.04 -2.82
C ARG A 62 4.99 -13.58 -1.57
N GLU A 63 5.45 -12.34 -1.54
CA GLU A 63 6.14 -11.76 -0.39
C GLU A 63 5.16 -11.46 0.75
N SER A 64 3.92 -11.04 0.45
CA SER A 64 2.87 -10.84 1.46
C SER A 64 2.39 -12.13 2.16
N ILE A 65 2.51 -13.31 1.54
CA ILE A 65 2.01 -14.59 2.09
C ILE A 65 2.98 -15.21 3.11
N ARG A 66 4.26 -14.81 3.16
CA ARG A 66 5.28 -15.52 3.96
C ARG A 66 5.45 -15.07 5.42
N TYR A 67 4.77 -14.03 5.89
CA TYR A 67 5.14 -13.36 7.14
C TYR A 67 4.10 -13.38 8.26
N GLU A 68 3.18 -14.36 8.30
CA GLU A 68 2.27 -14.56 9.46
C GLU A 68 2.94 -15.18 10.71
N GLY A 69 4.28 -15.19 10.81
CA GLY A 69 5.02 -16.00 11.78
C GLY A 69 5.63 -15.31 13.01
N ALA A 70 5.53 -13.99 13.17
CA ALA A 70 6.25 -13.32 14.28
C ALA A 70 5.55 -12.06 14.79
N THR A 71 4.77 -12.18 15.87
CA THR A 71 4.33 -11.02 16.66
C THR A 71 4.48 -11.26 18.15
N GLY A 72 5.27 -10.40 18.79
CA GLY A 72 5.33 -10.21 20.23
C GLY A 72 5.77 -8.78 20.51
N SER A 73 4.88 -7.80 20.32
CA SER A 73 5.11 -6.41 20.72
C SER A 73 3.78 -5.75 21.10
N ALA A 74 3.85 -4.87 22.10
CA ALA A 74 2.70 -4.28 22.78
C ALA A 74 1.80 -3.48 21.84
N SER A 75 0.54 -3.89 21.73
CA SER A 75 -0.48 -3.26 20.90
C SER A 75 -0.89 -1.90 21.47
N GLN A 76 -0.58 -0.82 20.75
CA GLN A 76 -1.35 0.42 20.87
C GLN A 76 -2.75 0.16 20.29
N SER A 77 -3.79 0.57 21.02
CA SER A 77 -5.18 0.24 20.67
C SER A 77 -5.70 1.19 19.59
N VAL A 78 -5.70 0.75 18.35
CA VAL A 78 -6.42 1.41 17.26
C VAL A 78 -7.87 0.93 17.29
N PHE A 79 -8.82 1.87 17.36
CA PHE A 79 -10.24 1.54 17.25
C PHE A 79 -10.65 1.53 15.78
N VAL A 80 -10.72 0.34 15.19
CA VAL A 80 -11.27 0.15 13.84
C VAL A 80 -12.80 0.11 13.93
N SER A 81 -13.48 1.06 13.29
CA SER A 81 -14.94 1.08 13.21
C SER A 81 -15.41 0.10 12.13
N SER A 82 -16.22 -0.89 12.50
CA SER A 82 -16.64 -2.00 11.61
C SER A 82 -17.95 -1.74 10.84
N ALA A 83 -18.52 -0.53 10.89
CA ALA A 83 -19.77 -0.22 10.20
C ALA A 83 -19.53 0.67 8.96
N PRO A 84 -20.08 0.33 7.78
CA PRO A 84 -20.09 1.25 6.65
C PRO A 84 -20.97 2.45 7.02
N ALA A 85 -20.35 3.52 7.46
CA ALA A 85 -21.03 4.75 7.80
C ALA A 85 -21.79 5.25 6.56
N SER A 86 -23.06 5.61 6.78
CA SER A 86 -23.84 6.45 5.87
C SER A 86 -22.97 7.58 5.33
N GLN A 87 -23.10 7.92 4.03
CA GLN A 87 -22.42 9.02 3.33
C GLN A 87 -22.82 10.41 3.85
N ALA A 88 -22.95 10.59 5.17
CA ALA A 88 -22.85 11.90 5.76
C ALA A 88 -21.50 12.50 5.32
N LYS A 89 -21.51 13.78 5.00
CA LYS A 89 -20.28 14.54 4.70
C LYS A 89 -19.41 14.51 5.96
N VAL A 90 -18.55 13.50 6.07
CA VAL A 90 -17.63 13.37 7.20
C VAL A 90 -16.62 14.50 7.04
N GLU A 91 -16.54 15.35 8.04
CA GLU A 91 -15.50 16.36 8.10
C GLU A 91 -14.20 15.66 8.44
N VAL A 92 -13.19 15.84 7.58
CA VAL A 92 -11.85 15.29 7.81
C VAL A 92 -11.12 16.14 8.84
N SER A 93 -10.39 15.48 9.71
CA SER A 93 -9.60 16.07 10.79
C SER A 93 -8.17 15.56 10.75
N LYS A 94 -7.24 16.32 11.34
CA LYS A 94 -5.88 15.85 11.59
C LYS A 94 -5.92 14.54 12.38
N GLY A 95 -5.10 13.56 11.98
CA GLY A 95 -5.09 12.22 12.55
C GLY A 95 -6.00 11.22 11.84
N ASP A 96 -6.97 11.69 11.03
CA ASP A 96 -7.81 10.76 10.29
C ASP A 96 -6.99 9.95 9.27
N ILE A 97 -7.28 8.66 9.20
CA ILE A 97 -6.80 7.75 8.17
C ILE A 97 -7.98 7.45 7.26
N ILE A 98 -7.85 7.83 6.00
CA ILE A 98 -8.92 7.72 5.01
C ILE A 98 -8.45 6.95 3.78
N GLN A 99 -9.39 6.31 3.10
CA GLN A 99 -9.19 5.81 1.75
C GLN A 99 -9.63 6.88 0.73
N LEU A 100 -8.77 7.18 -0.21
CA LEU A 100 -9.07 8.07 -1.34
C LEU A 100 -10.03 7.39 -2.33
N ASP A 101 -10.90 8.18 -2.97
CA ASP A 101 -11.79 7.69 -4.04
C ASP A 101 -10.95 7.26 -5.26
N PRO A 102 -11.05 6.00 -5.72
CA PRO A 102 -10.32 5.51 -6.88
C PRO A 102 -10.56 6.30 -8.18
N SER A 103 -11.66 7.08 -8.26
CA SER A 103 -11.93 7.94 -9.41
C SER A 103 -11.07 9.21 -9.47
N LEU A 104 -10.32 9.54 -8.41
CA LEU A 104 -9.37 10.65 -8.40
C LEU A 104 -8.23 10.43 -9.38
N ASP A 105 -7.72 9.20 -9.47
CA ASP A 105 -6.72 8.81 -10.45
C ASP A 105 -6.99 7.37 -10.92
N PRO A 106 -7.44 7.18 -12.19
CA PRO A 106 -7.73 5.86 -12.72
C PRO A 106 -6.49 4.99 -12.93
N SER A 107 -5.28 5.55 -12.80
CA SER A 107 -4.02 4.79 -12.89
C SER A 107 -3.70 4.01 -11.61
N TRP A 108 -4.36 4.32 -10.49
CA TRP A 108 -4.18 3.59 -9.25
C TRP A 108 -4.63 2.14 -9.40
N CYS A 109 -3.69 1.22 -9.23
CA CYS A 109 -3.92 -0.22 -9.32
C CYS A 109 -4.33 -0.85 -7.96
N ARG A 110 -4.49 -0.04 -6.92
CA ARG A 110 -4.78 -0.47 -5.54
C ARG A 110 -5.54 0.64 -4.78
N PRO A 111 -6.19 0.30 -3.65
CA PRO A 111 -6.66 1.31 -2.70
C PRO A 111 -5.50 2.20 -2.21
N VAL A 112 -5.72 3.51 -2.17
CA VAL A 112 -4.76 4.47 -1.63
C VAL A 112 -5.29 4.99 -0.30
N TYR A 113 -4.60 4.61 0.77
CA TYR A 113 -4.86 5.12 2.10
C TYR A 113 -3.93 6.28 2.41
N VAL A 114 -4.43 7.28 3.13
CA VAL A 114 -3.65 8.45 3.52
C VAL A 114 -3.94 8.86 4.95
N LEU A 115 -2.92 9.37 5.63
CA LEU A 115 -3.02 10.07 6.91
C LEU A 115 -3.21 11.56 6.68
N ILE A 116 -4.17 12.19 7.36
CA ILE A 116 -4.37 13.63 7.36
C ILE A 116 -3.47 14.30 8.40
N MET A 117 -2.57 15.18 7.96
CA MET A 117 -1.61 15.86 8.86
C MET A 117 -2.01 17.29 9.21
N ASP A 118 -2.59 18.01 8.27
CA ASP A 118 -2.99 19.40 8.47
C ASP A 118 -4.06 19.78 7.44
N GLN A 119 -4.85 20.81 7.73
CA GLN A 119 -5.85 21.32 6.82
C GLN A 119 -6.00 22.84 6.91
N THR A 120 -6.11 23.46 5.74
CA THR A 120 -6.58 24.83 5.57
C THR A 120 -7.96 24.82 4.92
N ASP A 121 -8.52 26.00 4.63
CA ASP A 121 -9.82 26.10 3.96
C ASP A 121 -9.86 25.40 2.60
N GLU A 122 -8.74 25.44 1.86
CA GLU A 122 -8.66 24.99 0.47
C GLU A 122 -7.80 23.74 0.27
N LYS A 123 -6.78 23.54 1.11
CA LYS A 123 -5.77 22.48 0.93
C LYS A 123 -5.68 21.59 2.16
N ILE A 124 -5.34 20.33 1.93
CA ILE A 124 -5.15 19.32 2.96
C ILE A 124 -3.78 18.68 2.76
N THR A 125 -3.00 18.61 3.83
CA THR A 125 -1.72 17.92 3.84
C THR A 125 -1.95 16.45 4.19
N ILE A 126 -1.53 15.56 3.30
CA ILE A 126 -1.71 14.13 3.43
C ILE A 126 -0.38 13.40 3.31
N ILE A 127 -0.29 12.21 3.89
CA ILE A 127 0.83 11.29 3.72
C ILE A 127 0.27 9.92 3.32
N PRO A 128 0.68 9.35 2.18
CA PRO A 128 0.17 8.07 1.73
C PRO A 128 0.79 6.91 2.50
N PHE A 129 0.02 5.84 2.63
CA PHE A 129 0.53 4.54 3.03
C PHE A 129 1.02 3.76 1.80
N GLY A 130 2.19 3.13 1.97
CA GLY A 130 2.81 2.28 0.97
C GLY A 130 2.19 0.88 0.95
N PRO A 131 2.39 0.12 -0.14
CA PRO A 131 1.89 -1.24 -0.27
C PRO A 131 2.81 -2.29 0.34
N LEU A 132 3.94 -1.89 0.93
CA LEU A 132 4.92 -2.76 1.55
C LEU A 132 4.53 -3.04 3.00
N SER A 133 4.90 -4.22 3.50
CA SER A 133 4.71 -4.60 4.90
C SER A 133 5.84 -4.11 5.80
N LEU A 134 6.96 -3.65 5.22
CA LEU A 134 8.12 -3.14 5.94
C LEU A 134 8.66 -1.90 5.22
N PRO A 135 9.13 -0.88 5.97
CA PRO A 135 9.75 0.30 5.39
C PRO A 135 10.91 -0.04 4.44
N ALA A 136 10.84 0.46 3.22
CA ALA A 136 11.92 0.36 2.25
C ALA A 136 13.07 1.31 2.58
N THR A 137 12.77 2.50 3.11
CA THR A 137 13.71 3.62 3.31
C THR A 137 13.68 4.14 4.75
N ASP A 138 14.68 4.92 5.16
CA ASP A 138 14.70 5.63 6.45
C ASP A 138 13.72 6.81 6.53
N THR A 139 13.00 7.09 5.45
CA THR A 139 11.98 8.13 5.33
C THR A 139 10.56 7.55 5.28
N GLU A 140 10.43 6.26 5.59
CA GLU A 140 9.17 5.53 5.73
C GLU A 140 9.03 4.99 7.17
N LEU A 141 7.81 4.95 7.69
CA LEU A 141 7.55 4.59 9.09
C LEU A 141 6.65 3.36 9.20
N ALA A 142 7.07 2.34 9.94
CA ALA A 142 6.23 1.22 10.33
C ALA A 142 5.20 1.66 11.39
N THR A 143 3.91 1.36 11.18
CA THR A 143 2.80 1.94 11.96
C THR A 143 2.19 0.99 13.00
N ASN A 144 2.35 -0.33 12.82
CA ASN A 144 1.73 -1.39 13.65
C ASN A 144 0.19 -1.32 13.75
N LEU A 145 -0.49 -0.66 12.80
CA LEU A 145 -1.96 -0.52 12.84
C LEU A 145 -2.70 -1.85 12.60
N GLY A 146 -2.01 -2.88 12.08
CA GLY A 146 -2.54 -4.25 11.95
C GLY A 146 -3.55 -4.45 10.82
N GLU A 147 -3.80 -3.41 10.02
CA GLU A 147 -4.67 -3.46 8.85
C GLU A 147 -3.84 -3.46 7.57
N ARG A 148 -4.19 -4.36 6.64
CA ARG A 148 -3.44 -4.55 5.40
C ARG A 148 -3.38 -3.26 4.59
N GLY A 149 -2.16 -2.84 4.25
CA GLY A 149 -1.94 -1.61 3.47
C GLY A 149 -1.87 -0.34 4.33
N LEU A 150 -1.96 -0.48 5.66
CA LEU A 150 -1.62 0.59 6.60
C LEU A 150 -0.27 0.35 7.29
N ASP A 151 0.47 -0.70 6.92
CA ASP A 151 1.68 -1.16 7.61
C ASP A 151 2.84 -0.14 7.56
N VAL A 152 2.96 0.60 6.45
CA VAL A 152 4.07 1.53 6.18
C VAL A 152 3.52 2.88 5.73
N LEU A 153 3.89 3.94 6.44
CA LEU A 153 3.58 5.32 6.08
C LEU A 153 4.75 5.95 5.31
N CYS A 154 4.50 6.41 4.08
CA CYS A 154 5.53 6.98 3.20
C CYS A 154 5.75 8.47 3.49
N VAL A 155 6.37 8.79 4.62
CA VAL A 155 6.53 10.17 5.13
C VAL A 155 7.24 11.11 4.15
N TRP A 156 8.18 10.58 3.35
CA TRP A 156 8.81 11.33 2.27
C TRP A 156 7.84 11.84 1.19
N ASN A 157 6.70 11.17 1.01
CA ASN A 157 5.69 11.47 -0.01
C ASN A 157 4.56 12.37 0.55
N VAL A 158 4.92 13.27 1.48
CA VAL A 158 3.98 14.26 2.01
C VAL A 158 3.53 15.21 0.90
N SER A 159 2.22 15.33 0.71
CA SER A 159 1.63 16.09 -0.40
C SER A 159 0.51 17.01 0.08
N LYS A 160 0.23 18.06 -0.69
CA LYS A 160 -0.91 18.96 -0.46
C LYS A 160 -1.92 18.79 -1.58
N ILE A 161 -3.13 18.36 -1.25
CA ILE A 161 -4.22 18.21 -2.23
C ILE A 161 -5.31 19.24 -1.97
N GLU A 162 -6.12 19.54 -2.99
CA GLU A 162 -7.32 20.35 -2.76
C GLU A 162 -8.36 19.59 -1.94
N ARG A 163 -9.01 20.28 -1.00
CA ARG A 163 -10.07 19.71 -0.15
C ARG A 163 -11.22 19.10 -0.97
N LYS A 164 -11.49 19.62 -2.18
CA LYS A 164 -12.53 19.08 -3.07
C LYS A 164 -12.30 17.61 -3.45
N HIS A 165 -11.05 17.14 -3.45
CA HIS A 165 -10.73 15.75 -3.76
C HIS A 165 -11.16 14.78 -2.66
N LEU A 166 -11.38 15.27 -1.44
CA LEU A 166 -11.89 14.47 -0.32
C LEU A 166 -13.41 14.53 -0.17
N GLN A 167 -14.17 14.96 -1.18
CA GLN A 167 -15.64 14.92 -1.11
C GLN A 167 -16.21 13.50 -1.05
N ARG A 168 -15.44 12.53 -1.58
CA ARG A 168 -15.75 11.11 -1.55
C ARG A 168 -14.55 10.42 -0.91
N HIS A 169 -14.67 10.10 0.36
CA HIS A 169 -13.65 9.34 1.08
C HIS A 169 -14.35 8.39 2.05
N PHE A 170 -13.59 7.40 2.49
CA PHE A 170 -14.02 6.46 3.51
C PHE A 170 -13.09 6.62 4.70
N ALA A 171 -13.62 7.04 5.85
CA ALA A 171 -12.87 7.03 7.09
C ALA A 171 -12.61 5.58 7.51
N ILE A 172 -11.33 5.25 7.75
CA ILE A 172 -10.88 3.90 8.10
C ILE A 172 -10.57 3.84 9.59
N ALA A 173 -9.73 4.77 10.05
CA ALA A 173 -9.26 4.83 11.43
C ALA A 173 -8.89 6.28 11.81
N HIS A 174 -8.47 6.47 13.05
CA HIS A 174 -7.93 7.73 13.56
C HIS A 174 -6.65 7.43 14.34
N ALA A 175 -5.56 8.12 13.99
CA ALA A 175 -4.29 8.08 14.70
C ALA A 175 -4.35 8.98 15.94
N ASP A 176 -3.76 8.53 17.04
CA ASP A 176 -3.67 9.34 18.25
C ASP A 176 -2.59 10.43 18.14
N ASP A 177 -2.62 11.35 19.11
CA ASP A 177 -1.67 12.48 19.17
C ASP A 177 -0.21 12.02 19.31
N GLU A 178 0.03 10.87 19.93
CA GLU A 178 1.37 10.30 20.07
C GLU A 178 1.93 9.90 18.70
N PHE A 179 1.17 9.12 17.92
CA PHE A 179 1.55 8.74 16.55
C PHE A 179 1.73 9.96 15.65
N ILE A 180 0.84 10.96 15.76
CA ILE A 180 0.98 12.21 15.00
C ILE A 180 2.28 12.92 15.34
N SER A 181 2.64 13.01 16.62
CA SER A 181 3.90 13.61 17.08
C SER A 181 5.12 12.85 16.56
N GLU A 182 5.06 11.51 16.47
CA GLU A 182 6.11 10.70 15.87
C GLU A 182 6.29 11.02 14.38
N VAL A 183 5.20 11.10 13.62
CA VAL A 183 5.24 11.45 12.18
C VAL A 183 5.80 12.86 11.98
N GLU A 184 5.39 13.84 12.78
CA GLU A 184 5.93 15.20 12.74
C GLU A 184 7.43 15.24 13.05
N SER A 185 7.87 14.46 14.03
CA SER A 185 9.29 14.35 14.40
C SER A 185 10.12 13.74 13.27
N LEU A 186 9.60 12.73 12.58
CA LEU A 186 10.25 12.14 11.41
C LEU A 186 10.27 13.10 10.21
N LEU A 187 9.17 13.82 9.95
CA LEU A 187 9.13 14.88 8.92
C LEU A 187 10.22 15.94 9.14
N GLU A 188 10.41 16.37 10.39
CA GLU A 188 11.44 17.36 10.72
C GLU A 188 12.86 16.79 10.54
N ALA A 189 13.08 15.53 10.91
CA ALA A 189 14.35 14.84 10.64
C ALA A 189 14.65 14.78 9.14
N ILE A 190 13.66 14.43 8.31
CA ILE A 190 13.79 14.38 6.84
C ILE A 190 14.16 15.76 6.29
N ARG A 191 13.42 16.82 6.69
CA ARG A 191 13.68 18.20 6.24
C ARG A 191 15.06 18.70 6.62
N SER A 192 15.50 18.39 7.84
CA SER A 192 16.82 18.76 8.35
C SER A 192 17.95 17.85 7.85
N LYS A 193 17.63 16.78 7.10
CA LYS A 193 18.57 15.73 6.69
C LYS A 193 19.30 15.09 7.88
N SER A 194 18.60 14.98 9.00
CA SER A 194 19.07 14.32 10.22
C SER A 194 18.57 12.88 10.26
N PRO A 195 19.25 11.98 11.00
CA PRO A 195 18.70 10.65 11.29
C PRO A 195 17.34 10.76 11.98
N ALA A 196 16.50 9.73 11.80
CA ALA A 196 15.26 9.61 12.57
C ALA A 196 15.55 9.68 14.08
N PRO A 197 14.71 10.36 14.88
CA PRO A 197 14.89 10.42 16.32
C PRO A 197 14.66 9.03 16.94
N GLU A 198 15.32 8.76 18.07
CA GLU A 198 14.95 7.61 18.91
C GLU A 198 13.54 7.83 19.48
N PRO A 199 12.66 6.81 19.52
CA PRO A 199 12.89 5.40 19.18
C PRO A 199 12.56 5.02 17.72
N LEU A 200 12.24 5.99 16.85
CA LEU A 200 11.76 5.73 15.49
C LEU A 200 12.80 5.05 14.60
N GLN A 201 14.10 5.12 14.93
CA GLN A 201 15.15 4.43 14.18
C GLN A 201 14.89 2.93 14.01
N ALA A 202 14.25 2.28 14.99
CA ALA A 202 13.90 0.85 14.91
C ALA A 202 12.68 0.56 14.01
N ARG A 203 11.96 1.60 13.59
CA ARG A 203 10.70 1.52 12.83
C ARG A 203 10.81 2.11 11.42
N VAL A 204 11.99 2.55 11.02
CA VAL A 204 12.25 3.02 9.65
C VAL A 204 13.13 2.03 8.91
N GLY A 205 13.18 2.15 7.58
CA GLY A 205 13.97 1.30 6.71
C GLY A 205 15.45 1.73 6.64
N PRO A 206 16.25 1.09 5.79
CA PRO A 206 17.66 1.45 5.57
C PRO A 206 17.81 2.80 4.85
N SER A 207 18.80 3.60 5.25
CA SER A 207 19.11 4.91 4.65
C SER A 207 19.72 4.90 3.24
N ARG A 208 20.22 3.75 2.77
CA ARG A 208 20.94 3.66 1.49
C ARG A 208 20.60 2.38 0.74
N PHE A 209 20.35 2.53 -0.55
CA PHE A 209 20.21 1.41 -1.48
C PHE A 209 21.55 1.03 -2.10
N GLY A 210 21.70 -0.25 -2.42
CA GLY A 210 22.74 -0.70 -3.35
C GLY A 210 22.40 -0.30 -4.79
N VAL A 211 23.39 -0.33 -5.68
CA VAL A 211 23.14 -0.20 -7.13
C VAL A 211 22.30 -1.39 -7.59
N GLY A 212 21.17 -1.13 -8.26
CA GLY A 212 20.25 -2.17 -8.75
C GLY A 212 19.29 -2.72 -7.69
N ASP A 213 19.08 -1.99 -6.60
CA ASP A 213 18.08 -2.36 -5.58
C ASP A 213 16.66 -2.21 -6.16
N ALA A 214 15.87 -3.28 -6.06
CA ALA A 214 14.48 -3.31 -6.51
C ALA A 214 13.59 -2.29 -5.78
N LYS A 215 14.03 -1.79 -4.61
CA LYS A 215 13.36 -0.71 -3.90
C LYS A 215 13.37 0.61 -4.68
N GLN A 216 14.31 0.82 -5.60
CA GLN A 216 14.31 2.01 -6.43
C GLN A 216 13.10 2.03 -7.37
N ASP A 217 12.80 0.90 -8.03
CA ASP A 217 11.62 0.78 -8.90
C ASP A 217 10.32 1.06 -8.12
N TYR A 218 10.28 0.66 -6.85
CA TYR A 218 9.18 0.96 -5.94
C TYR A 218 9.07 2.48 -5.67
N LEU A 219 10.16 3.15 -5.31
CA LEU A 219 10.15 4.59 -5.02
C LEU A 219 9.74 5.40 -6.24
N ASP A 220 10.25 5.06 -7.42
CA ASP A 220 9.90 5.72 -8.67
C ASP A 220 8.39 5.57 -8.99
N HIS A 221 7.80 4.42 -8.63
CA HIS A 221 6.36 4.20 -8.77
C HIS A 221 5.55 5.04 -7.78
N GLU A 222 5.98 5.08 -6.52
CA GLU A 222 5.26 5.80 -5.46
C GLU A 222 5.39 7.32 -5.58
N GLU A 223 6.50 7.84 -6.13
CA GLU A 223 6.70 9.28 -6.32
C GLU A 223 5.62 9.88 -7.24
N GLY A 224 5.16 9.10 -8.22
CA GLY A 224 4.07 9.50 -9.12
C GLY A 224 2.67 9.37 -8.52
N LEU A 225 2.48 8.71 -7.37
CA LEU A 225 1.17 8.28 -6.88
C LEU A 225 0.18 9.44 -6.68
N LEU A 226 0.63 10.54 -6.08
CA LEU A 226 -0.21 11.70 -5.76
C LEU A 226 0.00 12.87 -6.74
N ALA A 227 0.90 12.74 -7.71
CA ALA A 227 1.28 13.83 -8.61
C ALA A 227 0.07 14.38 -9.42
N GLY A 228 -0.89 13.52 -9.77
CA GLY A 228 -2.09 13.93 -10.52
C GLY A 228 -3.10 14.77 -9.72
N ILE A 229 -3.00 14.77 -8.39
CA ILE A 229 -3.94 15.47 -7.49
C ILE A 229 -3.26 16.45 -6.54
N SER A 230 -1.92 16.46 -6.49
CA SER A 230 -1.15 17.40 -5.70
C SER A 230 -1.24 18.81 -6.28
N THR A 231 -1.21 19.79 -5.40
CA THR A 231 -1.20 21.22 -5.70
C THR A 231 -0.01 21.86 -5.01
N ASP A 232 1.15 21.75 -5.64
CA ASP A 232 2.37 22.44 -5.20
C ASP A 232 2.16 23.96 -5.19
#